data_AF-A0A1N6PZW1-F1
#
_entry.id   AF-A0A1N6PZW1-F1
#
_cell.length_a   1.000
_cell.length_b   1.000
_cell.length_c   1.000
_cell.angle_alpha   90.00
_cell.angle_beta   90.00
_cell.angle_gamma   90.00
#
_symmetry.space_group_name_H-M   'P 1'
#
loop_
_entity.id
_entity.type
_entity.pdbx_description
1 polymer ?
#
loop_
_entity_poly.entity_id
_entity_poly.type
_entity_poly.pdbx_seq_one_letter_code
_entity_poly.pdbx_strand_id
1 'polypeptide(L)'
;MNSRSFLLPLFTFLIFNLFNANAQSLNATVIDSVSQQPIPFASVQLKEKWVITNEEGSFHLIFDEVITEFDSLTVSSMGYETLTRPISEFTSTKIALVPKAIELREVIVSNKNYTADEIMDFVEDHLEKNYTNDLSKKRLFHRTSSFNRWTKSDFKVKKSSIDVLNQKFLDSIINTVPKNNSYYSEIVGDLYGNSSQELLKLDLLKASKLYDKSKELDAEKLEEKFNEILKENVKEGSYFKIKSGLFGTKIDAEEVSELIEEDADSTDIAAVNQELEKKKKDKEAQQKNYGLWKKRELKDIFKTIPTHKDSDLNFIYKTRKYDYTLQAFTYLGDTAVYVISFTPSRSADYEGTLYINADDFAVIQVDYTNVKPTSKFSLLGISSNNYLSKGKIIYNKGKDGYYALRYYESENAMRVGIRRPLKIIEKNKIVKGRNKQNELSGDMDFVINTTEKNEMIVFESEYITQATYDGFTENNAVSPTYMPKYDPTFWEGYAIMEPNTAIKEFTATSAE
;
A
#
# COMPACT_ATOMS: atom_id res chain seq x y z
N MET A 1 -25.06 63.32 31.47
CA MET A 1 -25.12 61.88 31.79
C MET A 1 -26.38 61.31 31.16
N ASN A 2 -26.42 60.30 30.30
CA ASN A 2 -25.41 59.48 29.63
C ASN A 2 -26.09 59.00 28.33
N SER A 3 -25.55 59.38 27.17
CA SER A 3 -25.92 58.78 25.89
C SER A 3 -25.33 57.36 25.85
N ARG A 4 -26.09 56.37 26.32
CA ARG A 4 -25.68 54.97 26.26
C ARG A 4 -25.92 54.41 24.86
N SER A 5 -24.84 54.42 24.09
CA SER A 5 -24.44 53.49 23.03
C SER A 5 -25.43 52.35 22.72
N PHE A 6 -26.26 52.56 21.70
CA PHE A 6 -26.98 51.49 20.98
C PHE A 6 -26.11 50.77 19.94
N LEU A 7 -24.80 51.00 19.91
CA LEU A 7 -23.88 50.41 18.93
C LEU A 7 -23.36 49.02 19.31
N LEU A 8 -23.57 48.56 20.55
CA LEU A 8 -23.01 47.28 21.01
C LEU A 8 -23.76 46.03 20.48
N PRO A 9 -25.11 45.97 20.37
CA PRO A 9 -25.78 44.76 19.89
C PRO A 9 -25.69 44.58 18.37
N LEU A 10 -25.45 45.67 17.61
CA LEU A 10 -25.29 45.61 16.16
C LEU A 10 -23.91 45.02 15.77
N PHE A 11 -22.89 45.24 16.60
CA PHE A 11 -21.55 44.69 16.38
C PHE A 11 -21.45 43.19 16.72
N THR A 12 -22.28 42.70 17.66
CA THR A 12 -22.30 41.27 18.02
C THR A 12 -23.05 40.41 16.98
N PHE A 13 -24.05 40.98 16.28
CA PHE A 13 -24.78 40.26 15.23
C PHE A 13 -23.98 40.15 13.91
N LEU A 14 -23.03 41.07 13.67
CA LEU A 14 -22.17 41.04 12.49
C LEU A 14 -21.03 39.99 12.62
N ILE A 15 -20.56 39.70 13.83
CA ILE A 15 -19.47 38.73 14.07
C ILE A 15 -19.95 37.28 13.92
N PHE A 16 -21.23 36.98 14.18
CA PHE A 16 -21.79 35.63 14.03
C PHE A 16 -22.05 35.19 12.58
N ASN A 17 -22.00 36.11 11.61
CA ASN A 17 -22.15 35.78 10.18
C ASN A 17 -20.81 35.56 9.46
N LEU A 18 -19.66 35.73 10.13
CA LEU A 18 -18.34 35.64 9.51
C LEU A 18 -17.67 34.26 9.59
N PHE A 19 -18.34 33.24 10.15
CA PHE A 19 -17.74 31.91 10.34
C PHE A 19 -18.66 30.74 9.92
N ASN A 20 -19.28 30.84 8.74
CA ASN A 20 -19.83 29.68 8.05
C ASN A 20 -19.15 29.48 6.70
N ALA A 21 -17.82 29.35 6.71
CA ALA A 21 -17.13 28.65 5.63
C ALA A 21 -17.34 27.14 5.87
N ASN A 22 -18.54 26.64 5.57
CA ASN A 22 -18.73 25.21 5.43
C ASN A 22 -17.94 24.80 4.19
N ALA A 23 -16.91 23.97 4.37
CA ALA A 23 -16.28 23.27 3.26
C ALA A 23 -17.38 22.45 2.58
N GLN A 24 -17.80 22.90 1.41
CA GLN A 24 -18.77 22.17 0.60
C GLN A 24 -18.04 20.95 0.01
N SER A 25 -18.76 19.84 -0.17
CA SER A 25 -18.19 18.65 -0.80
C SER A 25 -19.25 17.90 -1.60
N LEU A 26 -18.79 17.09 -2.55
CA LEU A 26 -19.62 16.21 -3.36
C LEU A 26 -19.23 14.75 -3.09
N ASN A 27 -20.22 13.95 -2.72
CA ASN A 27 -20.10 12.51 -2.48
C ASN A 27 -21.05 11.77 -3.41
N ALA A 28 -20.53 10.89 -4.26
CA ALA A 28 -21.36 10.11 -5.16
C ALA A 28 -20.66 8.82 -5.61
N THR A 29 -21.44 7.93 -6.21
CA THR A 29 -20.98 6.73 -6.91
C THR A 29 -21.20 6.87 -8.41
N VAL A 30 -20.15 6.64 -9.19
CA VAL A 30 -20.20 6.59 -10.65
C VAL A 30 -20.61 5.18 -11.07
N ILE A 31 -21.63 5.07 -11.91
CA ILE A 31 -22.22 3.80 -12.35
C ILE A 31 -22.41 3.77 -13.87
N ASP A 32 -22.46 2.57 -14.42
CA ASP A 32 -22.85 2.31 -15.79
C ASP A 32 -24.37 2.52 -15.96
N SER A 33 -24.78 3.32 -16.94
CA SER A 33 -26.19 3.63 -17.16
C SER A 33 -27.03 2.41 -17.57
N VAL A 34 -26.41 1.38 -18.16
CA VAL A 34 -27.06 0.17 -18.66
C VAL A 34 -27.00 -0.96 -17.62
N SER A 35 -25.79 -1.32 -17.18
CA SER A 35 -25.59 -2.46 -16.27
C SER A 35 -25.82 -2.12 -14.80
N GLN A 36 -25.86 -0.82 -14.47
CA GLN A 36 -25.95 -0.29 -13.10
C GLN A 36 -24.79 -0.73 -12.20
N GLN A 37 -23.73 -1.29 -12.77
CA GLN A 37 -22.52 -1.66 -12.03
C GLN A 37 -21.67 -0.40 -11.75
N PRO A 38 -20.97 -0.36 -10.60
CA PRO A 38 -20.04 0.74 -10.32
C PRO A 38 -18.91 0.80 -11.35
N ILE A 39 -18.49 2.02 -11.68
CA ILE A 39 -17.35 2.27 -12.58
C ILE A 39 -16.14 2.63 -11.72
N PRO A 40 -15.19 1.70 -11.54
CA PRO A 40 -14.00 1.97 -10.76
C PRO A 40 -13.04 2.86 -11.53
N PHE A 41 -12.25 3.63 -10.79
CA PHE A 41 -11.16 4.46 -11.31
C PHE A 41 -11.58 5.52 -12.35
N ALA A 42 -12.85 5.95 -12.32
CA ALA A 42 -13.34 7.07 -13.10
C ALA A 42 -12.73 8.37 -12.59
N SER A 43 -12.32 9.23 -13.52
CA SER A 43 -11.85 10.58 -13.22
C SER A 43 -13.03 11.51 -12.98
N VAL A 44 -13.00 12.24 -11.87
CA VAL A 44 -13.98 13.27 -11.53
C VAL A 44 -13.24 14.58 -11.34
N GLN A 45 -13.54 15.58 -12.18
CA GLN A 45 -12.86 16.86 -12.20
C GLN A 45 -13.84 18.02 -12.04
N LEU A 46 -13.50 18.97 -11.18
CA LEU A 46 -14.16 20.27 -11.04
C LEU A 46 -13.06 21.33 -10.96
N LYS A 47 -13.00 22.24 -11.94
CA LYS A 47 -11.89 23.21 -12.08
C LYS A 47 -10.52 22.50 -12.06
N GLU A 48 -9.64 22.90 -11.14
CA GLU A 48 -8.32 22.29 -10.95
C GLU A 48 -8.36 21.09 -9.98
N LYS A 49 -9.49 20.87 -9.30
CA LYS A 49 -9.66 19.73 -8.39
C LYS A 49 -10.06 18.50 -9.16
N TRP A 50 -9.42 17.40 -8.78
CA TRP A 50 -9.60 16.11 -9.43
C TRP A 50 -9.48 15.02 -8.37
N VAL A 51 -10.41 14.07 -8.43
CA VAL A 51 -10.43 12.85 -7.63
C VAL A 51 -10.71 11.66 -8.55
N ILE A 52 -10.45 10.47 -8.04
CA ILE A 52 -10.71 9.22 -8.74
C ILE A 52 -11.68 8.38 -7.92
N THR A 53 -12.56 7.63 -8.59
CA THR A 53 -13.40 6.66 -7.89
C THR A 53 -12.60 5.46 -7.41
N ASN A 54 -12.97 4.91 -6.26
CA ASN A 54 -12.40 3.65 -5.77
C ASN A 54 -12.94 2.44 -6.58
N GLU A 55 -12.56 1.22 -6.19
CA GLU A 55 -13.04 -0.02 -6.82
C GLU A 55 -14.57 -0.20 -6.84
N GLU A 56 -15.27 0.51 -5.96
CA GLU A 56 -16.73 0.48 -5.80
C GLU A 56 -17.38 1.68 -6.49
N GLY A 57 -16.64 2.38 -7.36
CA GLY A 57 -17.12 3.54 -8.10
C GLY A 57 -17.39 4.78 -7.24
N SER A 58 -17.03 4.78 -5.97
CA SER A 58 -17.34 5.87 -5.04
C SER A 58 -16.21 6.88 -4.93
N PHE A 59 -16.55 8.17 -4.77
CA PHE A 59 -15.59 9.26 -4.58
C PHE A 59 -16.11 10.31 -3.59
N HIS A 60 -15.17 11.06 -3.01
CA HIS A 60 -15.42 12.26 -2.21
C HIS A 60 -14.57 13.40 -2.75
N LEU A 61 -15.21 14.50 -3.16
CA LEU A 61 -14.56 15.70 -3.67
C LEU A 61 -14.80 16.86 -2.69
N ILE A 62 -13.72 17.37 -2.09
CA ILE A 62 -13.75 18.50 -1.15
C ILE A 62 -13.54 19.81 -1.93
N PHE A 63 -14.36 20.83 -1.63
CA PHE A 63 -14.20 22.17 -2.19
C PHE A 63 -13.45 23.05 -1.18
N ASP A 64 -12.29 23.54 -1.59
CA ASP A 64 -11.43 24.47 -0.83
C ASP A 64 -11.39 25.88 -1.47
N GLU A 65 -12.10 26.05 -2.59
CA GLU A 65 -12.31 27.31 -3.27
C GLU A 65 -13.82 27.59 -3.47
N VAL A 66 -14.16 28.84 -3.78
CA VAL A 66 -15.56 29.22 -4.03
C VAL A 66 -16.05 28.55 -5.31
N ILE A 67 -17.02 27.65 -5.17
CA ILE A 67 -17.70 26.98 -6.28
C ILE A 67 -19.01 27.71 -6.59
N THR A 68 -19.27 27.93 -7.88
CA THR A 68 -20.54 28.45 -8.39
C THR A 68 -21.39 27.31 -8.91
N GLU A 69 -22.71 27.48 -8.89
CA GLU A 69 -23.66 26.47 -9.38
C GLU A 69 -23.51 26.13 -10.87
N PHE A 70 -22.81 26.98 -11.63
CA PHE A 70 -22.53 26.83 -13.06
C PHE A 70 -21.15 26.21 -13.36
N ASP A 71 -20.31 26.01 -12.34
CA ASP A 71 -19.02 25.37 -12.53
C ASP A 71 -19.23 23.95 -13.06
N SER A 72 -18.50 23.59 -14.12
CA SER A 72 -18.71 22.32 -14.81
C SER A 72 -17.97 21.18 -14.13
N LEU A 73 -18.70 20.17 -13.67
CA LEU A 73 -18.16 18.88 -13.24
C LEU A 73 -18.02 17.98 -14.47
N THR A 74 -16.81 17.46 -14.67
CA THR A 74 -16.50 16.49 -15.73
C THR A 74 -16.21 15.13 -15.12
N VAL A 75 -16.95 14.12 -15.55
CA VAL A 75 -16.75 12.72 -15.17
C VAL A 75 -16.41 11.91 -16.41
N SER A 76 -15.27 11.23 -16.38
CA SER A 76 -14.78 10.45 -17.51
C SER A 76 -14.23 9.10 -17.05
N SER A 77 -14.47 8.07 -17.86
CA SER A 77 -13.88 6.75 -17.68
C SER A 77 -13.73 6.09 -19.04
N MET A 78 -12.74 5.22 -19.18
CA MET A 78 -12.50 4.51 -20.42
C MET A 78 -13.68 3.58 -20.75
N GLY A 79 -14.09 3.58 -22.03
CA GLY A 79 -15.26 2.82 -22.49
C GLY A 79 -16.60 3.51 -22.26
N TYR A 80 -16.59 4.76 -21.78
CA TYR A 80 -17.79 5.55 -21.51
C TYR A 80 -17.73 6.92 -22.18
N GLU A 81 -18.91 7.50 -22.46
CA GLU A 81 -19.03 8.89 -22.88
C GLU A 81 -18.65 9.82 -21.73
N THR A 82 -17.91 10.89 -22.04
CA THR A 82 -17.54 11.91 -21.04
C THR A 82 -18.76 12.75 -20.69
N LEU A 83 -19.06 12.82 -19.40
CA LEU A 83 -20.16 13.62 -18.88
C LEU A 83 -19.64 14.93 -18.33
N THR A 84 -19.95 16.04 -19.00
CA THR A 84 -19.67 17.41 -18.51
C THR A 84 -20.97 18.17 -18.33
N ARG A 85 -21.29 18.56 -17.09
CA ARG A 85 -22.51 19.31 -16.73
C ARG A 85 -22.24 20.29 -15.59
N PRO A 86 -23.04 21.37 -15.43
CA PRO A 86 -23.00 22.22 -14.25
C PRO A 86 -23.15 21.43 -12.95
N ILE A 87 -22.39 21.79 -11.91
CA ILE A 87 -22.40 21.07 -10.63
C ILE A 87 -23.79 21.05 -9.98
N SER A 88 -24.61 22.08 -10.22
CA SER A 88 -26.00 22.15 -9.75
C SER A 88 -26.91 21.05 -10.29
N GLU A 89 -26.56 20.42 -11.41
CA GLU A 89 -27.32 19.29 -11.96
C GLU A 89 -27.05 17.98 -11.20
N PHE A 90 -25.97 17.89 -10.42
CA PHE A 90 -25.57 16.70 -9.66
C PHE A 90 -26.26 16.66 -8.29
N THR A 91 -27.58 16.50 -8.30
CA THR A 91 -28.42 16.40 -7.09
C THR A 91 -28.55 14.98 -6.54
N SER A 92 -28.12 13.98 -7.31
CA SER A 92 -28.17 12.55 -6.97
C SER A 92 -26.84 12.07 -6.38
N THR A 93 -26.90 11.08 -5.50
CA THR A 93 -25.71 10.35 -5.01
C THR A 93 -25.15 9.36 -6.04
N LYS A 94 -25.79 9.24 -7.21
CA LYS A 94 -25.35 8.39 -8.32
C LYS A 94 -25.17 9.21 -9.60
N ILE A 95 -24.02 9.03 -10.25
CA ILE A 95 -23.68 9.63 -11.53
C ILE A 95 -23.61 8.51 -12.57
N ALA A 96 -24.51 8.52 -13.55
CA ALA A 96 -24.54 7.49 -14.59
C ALA A 96 -23.73 7.92 -15.82
N LEU A 97 -22.78 7.08 -16.24
CA LEU A 97 -22.09 7.22 -17.51
C LEU A 97 -22.66 6.28 -18.56
N VAL A 98 -22.79 6.75 -19.79
CA VAL A 98 -23.28 5.96 -20.92
C VAL A 98 -22.09 5.17 -21.51
N PRO A 99 -22.17 3.84 -21.66
CA PRO A 99 -21.15 3.08 -22.35
C PRO A 99 -20.96 3.61 -23.78
N LYS A 100 -19.72 3.95 -24.15
CA LYS A 100 -19.38 4.33 -25.52
C LYS A 100 -19.28 3.04 -26.33
N ALA A 101 -20.13 2.90 -27.36
CA ALA A 101 -19.98 1.80 -28.30
C ALA A 101 -18.56 1.86 -28.89
N ILE A 102 -17.82 0.75 -28.81
CA ILE A 102 -16.52 0.64 -29.48
C ILE A 102 -16.83 0.58 -30.98
N GLU A 103 -16.92 1.74 -31.63
CA GLU A 103 -16.91 1.79 -33.08
C GLU A 103 -15.55 1.28 -33.54
N LEU A 104 -15.53 0.09 -34.13
CA LEU A 104 -14.38 -0.49 -34.79
C LEU A 104 -13.91 0.48 -35.88
N ARG A 105 -12.90 1.29 -35.55
CA ARG A 105 -12.40 2.42 -36.34
C ARG A 105 -13.44 3.52 -36.51
N GLU A 106 -13.67 4.31 -35.47
CA GLU A 106 -14.05 5.70 -35.67
C GLU A 106 -13.04 6.26 -36.69
N VAL A 107 -13.51 6.69 -37.87
CA VAL A 107 -12.64 7.30 -38.88
C VAL A 107 -12.30 8.70 -38.36
N ILE A 108 -11.48 8.75 -37.31
CA ILE A 108 -10.73 9.96 -37.03
C ILE A 108 -9.84 10.11 -38.25
N VAL A 109 -10.12 11.12 -39.06
CA VAL A 109 -9.42 11.41 -40.31
C VAL A 109 -8.02 11.91 -39.95
N SER A 110 -7.15 10.96 -39.59
CA SER A 110 -5.72 11.17 -39.50
C SER A 110 -5.12 10.85 -40.87
N ASN A 111 -4.31 11.76 -41.39
CA ASN A 111 -3.47 11.49 -42.56
C ASN A 111 -2.25 10.60 -42.22
N LYS A 112 -2.10 10.21 -40.95
CA LYS A 112 -1.01 9.37 -40.44
C LYS A 112 -1.57 8.03 -39.98
N ASN A 113 -1.10 6.95 -40.57
CA ASN A 113 -1.52 5.58 -40.26
C ASN A 113 -0.33 4.82 -39.68
N TYR A 114 -0.13 4.94 -38.37
CA TYR A 114 0.98 4.29 -37.66
C TYR A 114 0.59 2.86 -37.24
N THR A 115 1.56 1.96 -37.34
CA THR A 115 1.50 0.63 -36.73
C THR A 115 1.70 0.72 -35.21
N ALA A 116 1.31 -0.33 -34.48
CA ALA A 116 1.51 -0.38 -33.04
C ALA A 116 3.00 -0.29 -32.65
N ASP A 117 3.87 -0.94 -33.42
CA ASP A 117 5.32 -0.90 -33.20
C ASP A 117 5.89 0.51 -33.43
N GLU A 118 5.49 1.20 -34.50
CA GLU A 118 5.91 2.59 -34.75
C GLU A 118 5.46 3.53 -33.62
N ILE A 119 4.24 3.34 -33.10
CA ILE A 119 3.76 4.13 -31.95
C ILE A 119 4.64 3.86 -30.72
N MET A 120 5.01 2.61 -30.47
CA MET A 120 5.87 2.25 -29.33
C MET A 120 7.30 2.78 -29.49
N ASP A 121 7.85 2.81 -30.70
CA ASP A 121 9.13 3.46 -30.99
C ASP A 121 9.04 4.96 -30.69
N PHE A 122 7.94 5.63 -31.09
CA PHE A 122 7.72 7.04 -30.72
C PHE A 122 7.57 7.24 -29.22
N VAL A 123 6.88 6.34 -28.51
CA VAL A 123 6.78 6.40 -27.04
C VAL A 123 8.18 6.41 -26.45
N GLU A 124 9.02 5.43 -26.80
CA GLU A 124 10.41 5.32 -26.30
C GLU A 124 11.22 6.59 -26.60
N ASP A 125 11.16 7.09 -27.84
CA ASP A 125 11.88 8.29 -28.30
C ASP A 125 11.43 9.59 -27.61
N HIS A 126 10.19 9.64 -27.10
CA HIS A 126 9.62 10.82 -26.45
C HIS A 126 9.58 10.73 -24.93
N LEU A 127 10.03 9.64 -24.30
CA LEU A 127 10.00 9.49 -22.84
C LEU A 127 10.69 10.64 -22.11
N GLU A 128 11.94 10.98 -22.48
CA GLU A 128 12.68 12.07 -21.83
C GLU A 128 12.10 13.47 -22.10
N LYS A 129 11.26 13.62 -23.14
CA LYS A 129 10.57 14.87 -23.46
C LYS A 129 9.24 14.97 -22.72
N ASN A 130 8.54 13.85 -22.54
CA ASN A 130 7.21 13.79 -21.96
C ASN A 130 7.26 13.69 -20.44
N TYR A 131 8.30 13.10 -19.86
CA TYR A 131 8.43 12.90 -18.42
C TYR A 131 9.71 13.56 -17.92
N THR A 132 9.54 14.44 -16.93
CA THR A 132 10.68 15.08 -16.27
C THR A 132 11.18 14.23 -15.10
N ASN A 133 12.49 14.29 -14.87
CA ASN A 133 13.14 13.81 -13.66
C ASN A 133 13.66 14.99 -12.81
N ASP A 134 13.07 16.17 -12.96
CA ASP A 134 13.40 17.34 -12.15
C ASP A 134 12.92 17.17 -10.70
N LEU A 135 13.55 17.94 -9.81
CA LEU A 135 13.12 18.01 -8.43
C LEU A 135 11.71 18.55 -8.34
N SER A 136 10.91 17.91 -7.50
CA SER A 136 9.53 18.29 -7.29
C SER A 136 9.11 18.07 -5.84
N LYS A 137 8.04 18.77 -5.44
CA LYS A 137 7.26 18.47 -4.25
C LYS A 137 5.91 17.91 -4.70
N LYS A 138 5.53 16.79 -4.12
CA LYS A 138 4.29 16.07 -4.44
C LYS A 138 3.42 15.94 -3.20
N ARG A 139 2.23 16.55 -3.22
CA ARG A 139 1.17 16.27 -2.23
C ARG A 139 0.50 14.96 -2.62
N LEU A 140 0.55 13.97 -1.74
CA LEU A 140 -0.01 12.65 -2.03
C LEU A 140 -0.81 12.05 -0.87
N PHE A 141 -1.72 11.16 -1.23
CA PHE A 141 -2.33 10.16 -0.36
C PHE A 141 -1.82 8.78 -0.78
N HIS A 142 -1.46 7.94 0.19
CA HIS A 142 -1.07 6.55 -0.07
C HIS A 142 -1.70 5.61 0.96
N ARG A 143 -2.24 4.50 0.47
CA ARG A 143 -2.82 3.41 1.25
C ARG A 143 -2.11 2.10 0.90
N THR A 144 -1.69 1.38 1.94
CA THR A 144 -1.27 -0.02 1.88
C THR A 144 -2.33 -0.87 2.55
N SER A 145 -2.80 -1.90 1.87
CA SER A 145 -3.67 -2.95 2.43
C SER A 145 -2.95 -4.29 2.34
N SER A 146 -2.73 -4.94 3.47
CA SER A 146 -2.00 -6.20 3.57
C SER A 146 -2.90 -7.28 4.16
N PHE A 147 -3.02 -8.40 3.44
CA PHE A 147 -3.85 -9.53 3.81
C PHE A 147 -2.97 -10.77 3.92
N ASN A 148 -2.88 -11.32 5.13
CA ASN A 148 -2.16 -12.56 5.40
C ASN A 148 -3.14 -13.68 5.67
N ARG A 149 -2.91 -14.85 5.05
CA ARG A 149 -3.73 -16.04 5.25
C ARG A 149 -2.88 -17.30 5.35
N TRP A 150 -2.93 -17.95 6.50
CA TRP A 150 -2.40 -19.30 6.68
C TRP A 150 -3.31 -20.30 5.95
N THR A 151 -2.77 -21.00 4.96
CA THR A 151 -3.46 -22.08 4.24
C THR A 151 -3.03 -23.46 4.72
N LYS A 152 -1.86 -23.55 5.37
CA LYS A 152 -1.43 -24.71 6.14
C LYS A 152 -0.65 -24.26 7.36
N SER A 153 -0.84 -24.96 8.47
CA SER A 153 -0.13 -24.70 9.72
C SER A 153 0.03 -26.02 10.48
N ASP A 154 0.56 -27.06 9.85
CA ASP A 154 0.59 -28.40 10.42
C ASP A 154 1.97 -28.72 11.01
N PHE A 155 1.99 -29.36 12.19
CA PHE A 155 3.18 -29.96 12.75
C PHE A 155 2.90 -31.42 13.10
N LYS A 156 3.57 -32.37 12.45
CA LYS A 156 3.39 -33.80 12.72
C LYS A 156 4.48 -34.30 13.65
N VAL A 157 4.14 -34.62 14.90
CA VAL A 157 5.07 -35.25 15.85
C VAL A 157 5.41 -36.66 15.37
N LYS A 158 6.71 -36.94 15.21
CA LYS A 158 7.25 -38.28 14.91
C LYS A 158 7.69 -39.00 16.18
N LYS A 159 8.32 -38.26 17.08
CA LYS A 159 8.82 -38.78 18.35
C LYS A 159 8.86 -37.64 19.35
N SER A 160 8.37 -37.89 20.55
CA SER A 160 8.64 -37.06 21.71
C SER A 160 9.04 -37.97 22.88
N SER A 161 10.10 -37.63 23.58
CA SER A 161 10.42 -38.21 24.89
C SER A 161 10.12 -37.23 26.03
N ILE A 162 9.42 -36.13 25.72
CA ILE A 162 8.96 -35.12 26.66
C ILE A 162 7.44 -35.19 26.65
N ASP A 163 6.84 -35.73 27.71
CA ASP A 163 5.41 -36.07 27.74
C ASP A 163 4.49 -34.86 27.47
N VAL A 164 4.89 -33.66 27.94
CA VAL A 164 4.15 -32.42 27.70
C VAL A 164 4.22 -31.96 26.24
N LEU A 165 5.33 -32.21 25.54
CA LEU A 165 5.54 -31.79 24.15
C LEU A 165 5.03 -32.87 23.18
N ASN A 166 3.72 -33.13 23.25
CA ASN A 166 3.02 -34.08 22.39
C ASN A 166 2.22 -33.35 21.30
N GLN A 167 1.57 -34.12 20.41
CA GLN A 167 0.79 -33.59 19.30
C GLN A 167 -0.31 -32.63 19.77
N LYS A 168 -1.09 -33.01 20.78
CA LYS A 168 -2.19 -32.21 21.32
C LYS A 168 -1.70 -30.86 21.85
N PHE A 169 -0.55 -30.84 22.50
CA PHE A 169 0.06 -29.60 22.97
C PHE A 169 0.46 -28.69 21.81
N LEU A 170 1.19 -29.19 20.83
CA LEU A 170 1.62 -28.38 19.68
C LEU A 170 0.43 -27.88 18.85
N ASP A 171 -0.60 -28.70 18.67
CA ASP A 171 -1.85 -28.28 18.04
C ASP A 171 -2.49 -27.14 18.82
N SER A 172 -2.44 -27.15 20.15
CA SER A 172 -2.99 -26.08 20.98
C SER A 172 -2.28 -24.74 20.75
N ILE A 173 -0.95 -24.74 20.62
CA ILE A 173 -0.16 -23.54 20.29
C ILE A 173 -0.43 -23.07 18.86
N ILE A 174 -0.42 -23.99 17.89
CA ILE A 174 -0.67 -23.67 16.48
C ILE A 174 -2.09 -23.09 16.28
N ASN A 175 -3.05 -23.52 17.10
CA ASN A 175 -4.41 -23.01 17.07
C ASN A 175 -4.56 -21.63 17.71
N THR A 176 -3.61 -21.16 18.51
CA THR A 176 -3.61 -19.77 18.97
C THR A 176 -3.13 -18.80 17.89
N VAL A 177 -2.45 -19.28 16.85
CA VAL A 177 -1.99 -18.45 15.73
C VAL A 177 -3.17 -18.05 14.84
N PRO A 178 -3.47 -16.75 14.70
CA PRO A 178 -4.54 -16.25 13.83
C PRO A 178 -4.35 -16.73 12.38
N LYS A 179 -5.37 -17.38 11.80
CA LYS A 179 -5.29 -17.90 10.43
C LYS A 179 -5.38 -16.82 9.37
N ASN A 180 -5.92 -15.66 9.71
CA ASN A 180 -6.02 -14.51 8.83
C ASN A 180 -5.74 -13.22 9.61
N ASN A 181 -5.13 -12.26 8.93
CA ASN A 181 -4.91 -10.92 9.45
C ASN A 181 -5.02 -9.93 8.29
N SER A 182 -5.68 -8.80 8.56
CA SER A 182 -5.80 -7.66 7.64
C SER A 182 -5.18 -6.45 8.32
N TYR A 183 -4.34 -5.74 7.58
CA TYR A 183 -3.65 -4.56 8.04
C TYR A 183 -3.80 -3.45 7.00
N TYR A 184 -4.23 -2.28 7.43
CA TYR A 184 -4.34 -1.10 6.58
C TYR A 184 -3.46 0.01 7.15
N SER A 185 -2.73 0.68 6.27
CA SER A 185 -1.91 1.84 6.62
C SER A 185 -2.14 2.93 5.59
N GLU A 186 -2.54 4.09 6.05
CA GLU A 186 -2.83 5.25 5.19
C GLU A 186 -1.98 6.44 5.62
N ILE A 187 -1.55 7.25 4.65
CA ILE A 187 -0.83 8.50 4.89
C ILE A 187 -1.30 9.60 3.94
N VAL A 188 -1.22 10.84 4.42
CA VAL A 188 -1.14 12.05 3.60
C VAL A 188 0.19 12.73 3.90
N GLY A 189 0.94 13.08 2.87
CA GLY A 189 2.29 13.62 3.02
C GLY A 189 2.77 14.41 1.80
N ASP A 190 3.87 15.14 1.98
CA ASP A 190 4.61 15.85 0.94
C ASP A 190 5.89 15.08 0.65
N LEU A 191 6.03 14.62 -0.59
CA LEU A 191 7.23 13.94 -1.05
C LEU A 191 8.09 14.90 -1.85
N TYR A 192 9.33 15.11 -1.40
CA TYR A 192 10.31 15.98 -2.03
C TYR A 192 11.39 15.14 -2.71
N GLY A 193 11.70 15.49 -3.95
CA GLY A 193 12.79 14.89 -4.72
C GLY A 193 12.39 14.52 -6.15
N ASN A 194 13.15 13.59 -6.73
CA ASN A 194 12.91 13.02 -8.05
C ASN A 194 13.24 11.52 -8.05
N SER A 195 13.02 10.85 -9.18
CA SER A 195 13.22 9.40 -9.31
C SER A 195 14.70 8.94 -9.27
N SER A 196 15.63 9.83 -9.62
CA SER A 196 17.07 9.56 -9.64
C SER A 196 17.80 9.79 -8.32
N GLN A 197 17.21 10.53 -7.37
CA GLN A 197 17.88 10.82 -6.11
C GLN A 197 17.99 9.56 -5.24
N GLU A 198 19.17 9.36 -4.66
CA GLU A 198 19.39 8.27 -3.69
C GLU A 198 18.51 8.44 -2.44
N LEU A 199 18.11 9.67 -2.10
CA LEU A 199 17.32 9.97 -0.93
C LEU A 199 16.16 10.89 -1.33
N LEU A 200 14.93 10.40 -1.22
CA LEU A 200 13.74 11.25 -1.14
C LEU A 200 13.66 11.85 0.27
N LYS A 201 12.88 12.92 0.45
CA LYS A 201 12.48 13.43 1.77
C LYS A 201 10.95 13.39 1.87
N LEU A 202 10.42 12.82 2.95
CA LEU A 202 8.98 12.70 3.18
C LEU A 202 8.58 13.53 4.39
N ASP A 203 7.65 14.46 4.19
CA ASP A 203 6.96 15.16 5.27
C ASP A 203 5.60 14.50 5.49
N LEU A 204 5.43 13.77 6.59
CA LEU A 204 4.15 13.17 6.93
C LEU A 204 3.26 14.23 7.57
N LEU A 205 2.07 14.46 7.01
CA LEU A 205 1.09 15.35 7.62
C LEU A 205 0.14 14.59 8.53
N LYS A 206 -0.29 13.40 8.09
CA LYS A 206 -1.26 12.59 8.81
C LYS A 206 -1.10 11.13 8.42
N ALA A 207 -1.28 10.23 9.39
CA ALA A 207 -1.09 8.81 9.18
C ALA A 207 -2.04 8.00 10.07
N SER A 208 -2.52 6.88 9.55
CA SER A 208 -3.40 5.96 10.28
C SER A 208 -2.96 4.51 10.08
N LYS A 209 -3.34 3.66 11.05
CA LYS A 209 -3.21 2.21 10.97
C LYS A 209 -4.47 1.55 11.50
N LEU A 210 -5.04 0.63 10.72
CA LEU A 210 -6.17 -0.19 11.12
C LEU A 210 -5.76 -1.65 11.06
N TYR A 211 -5.78 -2.33 12.20
CA TYR A 211 -5.50 -3.75 12.30
C TYR A 211 -6.05 -4.29 13.61
N ASP A 212 -6.20 -5.60 13.69
CA ASP A 212 -6.64 -6.24 14.92
C ASP A 212 -5.42 -6.72 15.71
N LYS A 213 -5.14 -6.05 16.84
CA LYS A 213 -4.02 -6.42 17.72
C LYS A 213 -4.10 -7.86 18.22
N SER A 214 -5.30 -8.42 18.36
CA SER A 214 -5.47 -9.84 18.74
C SER A 214 -5.09 -10.81 17.62
N LYS A 215 -5.04 -10.33 16.37
CA LYS A 215 -4.65 -11.09 15.19
C LYS A 215 -3.18 -10.87 14.80
N GLU A 216 -2.48 -10.01 15.52
CA GLU A 216 -1.04 -9.83 15.35
C GLU A 216 -0.32 -11.07 15.89
N LEU A 217 0.57 -11.63 15.07
CA LEU A 217 1.42 -12.73 15.53
C LEU A 217 2.46 -12.13 16.46
N ASP A 218 2.20 -12.20 17.75
CA ASP A 218 3.16 -11.79 18.78
C ASP A 218 4.20 -12.91 18.93
N ALA A 219 5.27 -12.79 18.13
CA ALA A 219 6.37 -13.74 18.14
C ALA A 219 7.04 -13.84 19.51
N GLU A 220 7.12 -12.71 20.24
CA GLU A 220 7.68 -12.63 21.58
C GLU A 220 6.82 -13.42 22.57
N LYS A 221 5.50 -13.22 22.59
CA LYS A 221 4.60 -14.02 23.45
C LYS A 221 4.60 -15.51 23.11
N LEU A 222 4.70 -15.85 21.82
CA LEU A 222 4.80 -17.25 21.40
C LEU A 222 6.14 -17.87 21.84
N GLU A 223 7.22 -17.11 21.77
CA GLU A 223 8.53 -17.49 22.25
C GLU A 223 8.55 -17.64 23.76
N GLU A 224 8.05 -16.67 24.53
CA GLU A 224 7.91 -16.71 25.99
C GLU A 224 7.15 -17.96 26.43
N LYS A 225 5.97 -18.20 25.86
CA LYS A 225 5.14 -19.37 26.19
C LYS A 225 5.85 -20.68 25.83
N PHE A 226 6.58 -20.71 24.72
CA PHE A 226 7.37 -21.89 24.35
C PHE A 226 8.53 -22.11 25.33
N ASN A 227 9.21 -21.02 25.73
CA ASN A 227 10.35 -21.04 26.64
C ASN A 227 9.96 -21.41 28.07
N GLU A 228 8.86 -20.89 28.60
CA GLU A 228 8.30 -21.26 29.91
C GLU A 228 8.10 -22.78 30.00
N ILE A 229 7.47 -23.35 28.97
CA ILE A 229 7.18 -24.79 28.91
C ILE A 229 8.45 -25.61 28.78
N LEU A 230 9.44 -25.12 28.04
CA LEU A 230 10.76 -25.75 28.02
C LEU A 230 11.42 -25.70 29.40
N LYS A 231 11.45 -24.55 30.08
CA LYS A 231 12.08 -24.38 31.40
C LYS A 231 11.46 -25.30 32.46
N GLU A 232 10.13 -25.40 32.52
CA GLU A 232 9.42 -26.25 33.49
C GLU A 232 9.69 -27.76 33.31
N ASN A 233 10.12 -28.17 32.11
CA ASN A 233 10.24 -29.59 31.74
C ASN A 233 11.69 -30.03 31.49
N VAL A 234 12.67 -29.18 31.80
CA VAL A 234 14.11 -29.42 31.61
C VAL A 234 14.78 -29.82 32.91
N LYS A 235 15.74 -30.74 32.80
CA LYS A 235 16.58 -31.11 33.94
C LYS A 235 17.67 -30.08 34.17
N GLU A 236 17.91 -29.73 35.43
CA GLU A 236 18.99 -28.83 35.86
C GLU A 236 20.35 -29.21 35.21
N GLY A 237 21.06 -28.22 34.67
CA GLY A 237 22.32 -28.43 33.95
C GLY A 237 22.20 -28.95 32.50
N SER A 238 21.06 -28.71 31.84
CA SER A 238 20.83 -29.09 30.43
C SER A 238 20.73 -27.89 29.48
N TYR A 239 20.78 -28.13 28.16
CA TYR A 239 20.59 -27.15 27.09
C TYR A 239 19.85 -27.75 25.90
N PHE A 240 19.30 -26.92 25.01
CA PHE A 240 18.61 -27.40 23.81
C PHE A 240 19.42 -27.21 22.53
N LYS A 241 19.43 -28.26 21.71
CA LYS A 241 19.90 -28.16 20.34
C LYS A 241 18.72 -28.28 19.39
N ILE A 242 18.42 -27.20 18.67
CA ILE A 242 17.40 -27.14 17.64
C ILE A 242 18.05 -27.45 16.28
N LYS A 243 17.48 -28.42 15.56
CA LYS A 243 17.93 -28.81 14.22
C LYS A 243 16.76 -28.74 13.24
N SER A 244 17.03 -28.24 12.05
CA SER A 244 16.07 -28.23 10.94
C SER A 244 16.76 -28.61 9.63
N GLY A 245 16.53 -29.83 9.15
CA GLY A 245 17.20 -30.37 7.96
C GLY A 245 18.73 -30.43 8.12
N LEU A 246 19.47 -29.94 7.10
CA LEU A 246 20.94 -29.92 7.07
C LEU A 246 21.58 -28.85 7.97
N PHE A 247 20.78 -27.98 8.60
CA PHE A 247 21.27 -26.89 9.46
C PHE A 247 20.81 -27.09 10.91
N GLY A 248 21.60 -26.64 11.88
CA GLY A 248 21.20 -26.65 13.28
C GLY A 248 21.95 -25.61 14.11
N THR A 249 21.22 -24.94 14.98
CA THR A 249 21.72 -23.92 15.91
C THR A 249 21.79 -24.53 17.32
N LYS A 250 22.80 -24.14 18.11
CA LYS A 250 22.84 -24.47 19.54
C LYS A 250 22.29 -23.27 20.30
N ILE A 251 21.44 -23.52 21.29
CA ILE A 251 20.93 -22.48 22.18
C ILE A 251 21.15 -23.02 23.60
N ASP A 252 22.05 -22.41 24.37
CA ASP A 252 22.29 -22.82 25.75
C ASP A 252 21.10 -22.43 26.66
N ALA A 253 20.84 -23.18 27.74
CA ALA A 253 19.74 -22.84 28.65
C ALA A 253 19.92 -21.48 29.36
N GLU A 254 21.17 -21.03 29.55
CA GLU A 254 21.50 -19.65 29.95
C GLU A 254 21.39 -18.64 28.79
N GLU A 255 21.64 -19.00 27.52
CA GLU A 255 21.38 -18.10 26.37
C GLU A 255 19.87 -17.89 26.13
N VAL A 256 19.02 -18.87 26.50
CA VAL A 256 17.55 -18.69 26.58
C VAL A 256 17.17 -17.70 27.68
N SER A 257 18.01 -17.56 28.72
CA SER A 257 17.87 -16.52 29.74
C SER A 257 18.46 -15.19 29.28
N GLU A 258 19.57 -15.13 28.55
CA GLU A 258 20.15 -13.87 28.00
C GLU A 258 19.29 -13.24 26.89
N LEU A 259 18.38 -14.00 26.27
CA LEU A 259 17.29 -13.45 25.44
C LEU A 259 16.20 -12.77 26.30
N ILE A 260 16.28 -12.85 27.63
CA ILE A 260 15.28 -12.41 28.63
C ILE A 260 15.91 -11.60 29.81
N GLU A 261 17.21 -11.68 30.08
CA GLU A 261 17.88 -11.03 31.22
C GLU A 261 18.32 -9.61 30.83
N GLU A 262 17.36 -8.67 30.83
CA GLU A 262 17.65 -7.41 31.51
C GLU A 262 17.39 -7.66 33.00
N ASP A 263 18.48 -7.81 33.77
CA ASP A 263 18.42 -7.72 35.22
C ASP A 263 17.75 -6.39 35.61
N ALA A 264 16.51 -6.48 36.10
CA ALA A 264 15.91 -5.44 36.92
C ALA A 264 15.39 -6.11 38.18
N ASP A 265 16.29 -6.23 39.15
CA ASP A 265 15.94 -6.57 40.52
C ASP A 265 14.92 -5.53 41.02
N SER A 266 13.73 -6.02 41.34
CA SER A 266 12.53 -5.22 41.51
C SER A 266 12.51 -4.55 42.87
N THR A 267 13.06 -3.33 43.03
CA THR A 267 12.68 -2.42 44.13
C THR A 267 13.05 -0.93 43.98
N ASP A 268 13.29 -0.37 42.78
CA ASP A 268 13.69 1.05 42.66
C ASP A 268 12.84 1.88 41.69
N ILE A 269 12.40 3.06 42.16
CA ILE A 269 11.72 4.12 41.37
C ILE A 269 12.59 4.58 40.17
N ALA A 270 13.91 4.32 40.22
CA ALA A 270 14.85 4.56 39.12
C ALA A 270 14.67 3.58 37.94
N ALA A 271 14.32 2.31 38.18
CA ALA A 271 14.07 1.31 37.14
C ALA A 271 12.78 1.62 36.36
N VAL A 272 11.73 2.09 37.05
CA VAL A 272 10.48 2.55 36.42
C VAL A 272 10.71 3.79 35.54
N ASN A 273 11.54 4.74 35.98
CA ASN A 273 11.89 5.91 35.17
C ASN A 273 12.80 5.54 33.98
N GLN A 274 13.73 4.59 34.13
CA GLN A 274 14.52 4.07 33.01
C GLN A 274 13.66 3.29 32.00
N GLU A 275 12.70 2.49 32.45
CA GLU A 275 11.75 1.77 31.59
C GLU A 275 10.80 2.72 30.87
N LEU A 276 10.35 3.81 31.53
CA LEU A 276 9.56 4.87 30.90
C LEU A 276 10.36 5.67 29.87
N GLU A 277 11.63 5.99 30.14
CA GLU A 277 12.52 6.66 29.19
C GLU A 277 12.93 5.74 28.02
N LYS A 278 13.08 4.43 28.26
CA LYS A 278 13.29 3.42 27.21
C LYS A 278 12.04 3.26 26.34
N LYS A 279 10.85 3.13 26.93
CA LYS A 279 9.56 3.14 26.21
C LYS A 279 9.30 4.43 25.42
N LYS A 280 9.76 5.59 25.90
CA LYS A 280 9.72 6.86 25.14
C LYS A 280 10.69 6.83 23.96
N LYS A 281 11.93 6.41 24.16
CA LYS A 281 12.94 6.26 23.09
C LYS A 281 12.52 5.21 22.05
N ASP A 282 11.87 4.12 22.47
CA ASP A 282 11.34 3.08 21.59
C ASP A 282 10.15 3.59 20.79
N LYS A 283 9.26 4.41 21.39
CA LYS A 283 8.20 5.11 20.66
C LYS A 283 8.74 6.12 19.65
N GLU A 284 9.74 6.94 20.03
CA GLU A 284 10.39 7.88 19.11
C GLU A 284 11.15 7.16 17.98
N ALA A 285 11.78 6.02 18.28
CA ALA A 285 12.39 5.14 17.29
C ALA A 285 11.33 4.50 16.37
N GLN A 286 10.23 3.99 16.91
CA GLN A 286 9.10 3.45 16.14
C GLN A 286 8.47 4.50 15.21
N GLN A 287 8.36 5.76 15.66
CA GLN A 287 7.88 6.89 14.88
C GLN A 287 8.82 7.22 13.72
N LYS A 288 10.10 7.41 14.01
CA LYS A 288 11.13 7.66 12.99
C LYS A 288 11.21 6.49 12.00
N ASN A 289 11.08 5.26 12.49
CA ASN A 289 11.07 4.05 11.68
C ASN A 289 9.83 3.99 10.76
N TYR A 290 8.67 4.49 11.20
CA TYR A 290 7.47 4.53 10.37
C TYR A 290 7.60 5.47 9.18
N GLY A 291 8.05 6.72 9.41
CA GLY A 291 8.30 7.66 8.31
C GLY A 291 9.36 7.14 7.33
N LEU A 292 10.44 6.55 7.85
CA LEU A 292 11.46 5.91 7.01
C LEU A 292 10.93 4.71 6.21
N TRP A 293 10.08 3.88 6.81
CA TRP A 293 9.42 2.76 6.13
C TRP A 293 8.52 3.25 5.01
N LYS A 294 7.64 4.21 5.28
CA LYS A 294 6.76 4.82 4.27
C LYS A 294 7.53 5.48 3.14
N LYS A 295 8.60 6.17 3.47
CA LYS A 295 9.48 6.77 2.46
C LYS A 295 10.11 5.72 1.55
N ARG A 296 10.56 4.59 2.09
CA ARG A 296 11.13 3.49 1.31
C ARG A 296 10.06 2.88 0.39
N GLU A 297 8.87 2.64 0.93
CA GLU A 297 7.73 2.11 0.17
C GLU A 297 7.38 3.02 -1.01
N LEU A 298 7.25 4.34 -0.78
CA LEU A 298 7.03 5.32 -1.86
C LEU A 298 8.18 5.32 -2.87
N LYS A 299 9.44 5.28 -2.41
CA LYS A 299 10.61 5.21 -3.30
C LYS A 299 10.54 3.98 -4.21
N ASP A 300 10.19 2.83 -3.66
CA ASP A 300 10.09 1.57 -4.41
C ASP A 300 8.93 1.65 -5.43
N ILE A 301 7.78 2.20 -5.03
CA ILE A 301 6.67 2.49 -5.96
C ILE A 301 7.17 3.33 -7.15
N PHE A 302 7.77 4.49 -6.90
CA PHE A 302 8.24 5.37 -7.99
C PHE A 302 9.29 4.71 -8.88
N LYS A 303 10.16 3.85 -8.36
CA LYS A 303 11.13 3.10 -9.15
C LYS A 303 10.50 2.05 -10.07
N THR A 304 9.36 1.49 -9.70
CA THR A 304 8.69 0.41 -10.45
C THR A 304 7.79 0.92 -11.58
N ILE A 305 7.60 2.23 -11.72
CA ILE A 305 6.77 2.81 -12.78
C ILE A 305 7.41 2.56 -14.16
N PRO A 306 6.64 2.17 -15.20
CA PRO A 306 7.17 1.72 -16.49
C PRO A 306 7.88 2.79 -17.31
N THR A 307 7.70 4.08 -16.98
CA THR A 307 8.42 5.19 -17.61
C THR A 307 9.86 5.31 -17.10
N HIS A 308 10.26 4.57 -16.05
CA HIS A 308 11.65 4.46 -15.62
C HIS A 308 12.35 3.25 -16.23
N LYS A 309 13.57 3.48 -16.73
CA LYS A 309 14.38 2.48 -17.45
C LYS A 309 14.69 1.22 -16.64
N ASP A 310 14.87 1.38 -15.33
CA ASP A 310 15.23 0.29 -14.41
C ASP A 310 14.01 -0.46 -13.84
N SER A 311 12.80 -0.12 -14.31
CA SER A 311 11.57 -0.81 -13.87
C SER A 311 11.51 -2.26 -14.36
N ASP A 312 10.95 -3.13 -13.51
CA ASP A 312 10.57 -4.49 -13.89
C ASP A 312 9.42 -4.51 -14.91
N LEU A 313 8.57 -3.47 -14.92
CA LEU A 313 7.51 -3.21 -15.90
C LEU A 313 8.10 -2.72 -17.24
N ASN A 314 8.80 -3.62 -17.90
CA ASN A 314 9.71 -3.29 -19.00
C ASN A 314 9.08 -3.26 -20.41
N PHE A 315 7.74 -3.25 -20.51
CA PHE A 315 7.02 -3.22 -21.79
C PHE A 315 7.12 -1.90 -22.55
N ILE A 316 7.79 -0.88 -22.01
CA ILE A 316 8.17 0.32 -22.75
C ILE A 316 9.60 0.18 -23.28
N TYR A 317 10.59 -0.06 -22.41
CA TYR A 317 12.02 -0.08 -22.78
C TYR A 317 12.53 -1.40 -23.39
N LYS A 318 11.76 -2.49 -23.34
CA LYS A 318 12.15 -3.80 -23.90
C LYS A 318 11.15 -4.24 -24.97
N THR A 319 10.81 -3.34 -25.89
CA THR A 319 9.83 -3.55 -26.97
C THR A 319 9.95 -4.90 -27.66
N ARG A 320 11.18 -5.34 -27.98
CA ARG A 320 11.48 -6.66 -28.60
C ARG A 320 11.05 -7.90 -27.81
N LYS A 321 10.57 -7.77 -26.57
CA LYS A 321 10.05 -8.89 -25.75
C LYS A 321 8.53 -9.03 -25.80
N TYR A 322 7.85 -8.12 -26.49
CA TYR A 322 6.39 -8.03 -26.54
C TYR A 322 5.91 -7.96 -27.98
N ASP A 323 4.69 -8.46 -28.20
CA ASP A 323 3.91 -8.20 -29.40
C ASP A 323 2.88 -7.12 -29.08
N TYR A 324 2.84 -6.06 -29.87
CA TYR A 324 1.92 -4.93 -29.72
C TYR A 324 0.79 -5.00 -30.74
N THR A 325 -0.42 -4.64 -30.33
CA THR A 325 -1.57 -4.58 -31.23
C THR A 325 -2.37 -3.31 -30.97
N LEU A 326 -2.54 -2.51 -32.03
CA LEU A 326 -3.40 -1.33 -32.00
C LEU A 326 -4.85 -1.79 -32.00
N GLN A 327 -5.52 -1.63 -30.86
CA GLN A 327 -6.91 -2.06 -30.66
C GLN A 327 -7.88 -0.99 -31.16
N ALA A 328 -7.61 0.27 -30.84
CA ALA A 328 -8.48 1.39 -31.18
C ALA A 328 -7.71 2.71 -31.24
N PHE A 329 -8.30 3.67 -31.93
CA PHE A 329 -7.97 5.08 -31.84
C PHE A 329 -9.26 5.81 -31.43
N THR A 330 -9.26 6.40 -30.24
CA THR A 330 -10.49 6.92 -29.59
C THR A 330 -10.14 8.14 -28.74
N TYR A 331 -11.07 8.56 -27.87
CA TYR A 331 -10.88 9.64 -26.93
C TYR A 331 -10.99 9.14 -25.48
N LEU A 332 -10.11 9.63 -24.61
CA LEU A 332 -10.23 9.55 -23.15
C LEU A 332 -10.39 10.99 -22.63
N GLY A 333 -11.59 11.33 -22.12
CA GLY A 333 -11.95 12.73 -21.95
C GLY A 333 -11.93 13.44 -23.32
N ASP A 334 -11.22 14.55 -23.39
CA ASP A 334 -10.99 15.30 -24.64
C ASP A 334 -9.68 14.90 -25.34
N THR A 335 -8.93 13.94 -24.80
CA THR A 335 -7.62 13.55 -25.34
C THR A 335 -7.77 12.43 -26.36
N ALA A 336 -7.30 12.63 -27.59
CA ALA A 336 -7.21 11.57 -28.59
C ALA A 336 -6.11 10.57 -28.21
N VAL A 337 -6.42 9.28 -28.20
CA VAL A 337 -5.56 8.23 -27.66
C VAL A 337 -5.50 6.99 -28.55
N TYR A 338 -4.29 6.47 -28.75
CA TYR A 338 -4.06 5.11 -29.24
C TYR A 338 -4.20 4.13 -28.08
N VAL A 339 -5.00 3.08 -28.28
CA VAL A 339 -5.15 1.97 -27.32
C VAL A 339 -4.35 0.79 -27.85
N ILE A 340 -3.26 0.45 -27.18
CA ILE A 340 -2.34 -0.61 -27.60
C ILE A 340 -2.33 -1.71 -26.55
N SER A 341 -2.72 -2.92 -26.93
CA SER A 341 -2.48 -4.10 -26.07
C SER A 341 -1.06 -4.62 -26.29
N PHE A 342 -0.41 -5.10 -25.24
CA PHE A 342 0.89 -5.77 -25.31
C PHE A 342 0.80 -7.16 -24.68
N THR A 343 1.45 -8.15 -25.30
CA THR A 343 1.57 -9.51 -24.75
C THR A 343 3.01 -10.00 -24.86
N PRO A 344 3.51 -10.83 -23.92
CA PRO A 344 4.87 -11.36 -24.00
C PRO A 344 5.05 -12.28 -25.22
N SER A 345 6.00 -11.95 -26.10
CA SER A 345 6.43 -12.83 -27.20
C SER A 345 7.58 -13.76 -26.79
N ARG A 346 8.19 -13.52 -25.62
CA ARG A 346 9.33 -14.27 -25.05
C ARG A 346 9.22 -14.43 -23.54
N SER A 347 10.35 -14.32 -22.83
CA SER A 347 10.47 -14.50 -21.39
C SER A 347 9.96 -13.31 -20.57
N ALA A 348 9.28 -12.33 -21.16
CA ALA A 348 8.65 -11.24 -20.43
C ALA A 348 7.51 -11.73 -19.53
N ASP A 349 7.15 -10.93 -18.54
CA ASP A 349 6.32 -11.38 -17.41
C ASP A 349 4.90 -10.81 -17.43
N TYR A 350 4.65 -9.75 -18.20
CA TYR A 350 3.42 -8.96 -18.12
C TYR A 350 2.68 -8.86 -19.45
N GLU A 351 1.37 -8.83 -19.39
CA GLU A 351 0.50 -8.37 -20.49
C GLU A 351 -0.34 -7.20 -20.02
N GLY A 352 -0.97 -6.49 -20.95
CA GLY A 352 -1.79 -5.35 -20.59
C GLY A 352 -2.15 -4.43 -21.74
N THR A 353 -2.54 -3.22 -21.36
CA THR A 353 -3.00 -2.18 -22.28
C THR A 353 -2.34 -0.84 -21.94
N LEU A 354 -1.83 -0.18 -22.97
CA LEU A 354 -1.28 1.17 -22.95
C LEU A 354 -2.27 2.12 -23.61
N TYR A 355 -2.45 3.28 -23.00
CA TYR A 355 -3.17 4.41 -23.57
C TYR A 355 -2.16 5.50 -23.82
N ILE A 356 -2.03 5.87 -25.09
CA ILE A 356 -0.96 6.75 -25.57
C ILE A 356 -1.59 7.97 -26.21
N ASN A 357 -1.23 9.16 -25.74
CA ASN A 357 -1.67 10.43 -26.33
C ASN A 357 -1.23 10.49 -27.80
N ALA A 358 -2.16 10.80 -28.70
CA ALA A 358 -1.91 10.78 -30.13
C ALA A 358 -1.09 11.96 -30.67
N ASP A 359 -0.99 13.06 -29.91
CA ASP A 359 -0.26 14.27 -30.30
C ASP A 359 1.23 14.20 -29.93
N ASP A 360 1.55 13.73 -28.73
CA ASP A 360 2.91 13.74 -28.17
C ASP A 360 3.47 12.36 -27.79
N PHE A 361 2.71 11.29 -28.03
CA PHE A 361 3.09 9.90 -27.73
C PHE A 361 3.38 9.63 -26.24
N ALA A 362 2.85 10.45 -25.33
CA ALA A 362 2.95 10.16 -23.90
C ALA A 362 2.04 8.99 -23.50
N VAL A 363 2.54 8.12 -22.64
CA VAL A 363 1.72 7.11 -21.96
C VAL A 363 0.89 7.79 -20.87
N ILE A 364 -0.43 7.84 -21.05
CA ILE A 364 -1.33 8.48 -20.09
C ILE A 364 -1.98 7.47 -19.13
N GLN A 365 -2.09 6.21 -19.54
CA GLN A 365 -2.56 5.14 -18.67
C GLN A 365 -1.92 3.80 -19.05
N VAL A 366 -1.71 2.96 -18.03
CA VAL A 366 -1.25 1.59 -18.16
C VAL A 366 -2.13 0.71 -17.29
N ASP A 367 -2.60 -0.40 -17.87
CA ASP A 367 -3.17 -1.52 -17.16
C ASP A 367 -2.29 -2.74 -17.41
N TYR A 368 -1.87 -3.46 -16.36
CA TYR A 368 -0.98 -4.62 -16.51
C TYR A 368 -1.35 -5.76 -15.57
N THR A 369 -1.03 -6.98 -15.99
CA THR A 369 -1.08 -8.18 -15.17
C THR A 369 0.01 -9.17 -15.57
N ASN A 370 0.53 -9.92 -14.62
CA ASN A 370 1.54 -10.93 -14.89
C ASN A 370 0.93 -12.19 -15.53
N VAL A 371 1.50 -12.68 -16.63
CA VAL A 371 1.04 -13.91 -17.31
C VAL A 371 1.58 -15.18 -16.65
N LYS A 372 2.61 -15.02 -15.82
CA LYS A 372 3.27 -16.09 -15.06
C LYS A 372 3.86 -15.50 -13.79
N PRO A 373 4.21 -16.33 -12.79
CA PRO A 373 4.79 -15.81 -11.55
C PRO A 373 6.08 -15.04 -11.80
N THR A 374 6.19 -13.84 -11.23
CA THR A 374 7.30 -12.90 -11.44
C THR A 374 8.58 -13.35 -10.72
N SER A 375 8.44 -14.18 -9.68
CA SER A 375 9.55 -14.81 -8.99
C SER A 375 9.14 -16.14 -8.36
N LYS A 376 10.02 -17.13 -8.43
CA LYS A 376 9.87 -18.44 -7.79
C LYS A 376 11.18 -18.90 -7.18
N PHE A 377 11.11 -19.41 -5.96
CA PHE A 377 12.23 -20.04 -5.28
C PHE A 377 11.77 -21.30 -4.56
N SER A 378 12.58 -22.35 -4.60
CA SER A 378 12.39 -23.55 -3.78
C SER A 378 13.72 -24.21 -3.47
N LEU A 379 14.10 -24.24 -2.20
CA LEU A 379 15.34 -24.88 -1.76
C LEU A 379 15.22 -25.32 -0.30
N LEU A 380 15.67 -26.54 -0.01
CA LEU A 380 15.78 -27.09 1.35
C LEU A 380 14.48 -26.95 2.18
N GLY A 381 13.33 -27.18 1.53
CA GLY A 381 12.04 -27.12 2.19
C GLY A 381 11.50 -25.70 2.46
N ILE A 382 12.14 -24.67 1.92
CA ILE A 382 11.60 -23.30 1.91
C ILE A 382 11.23 -22.98 0.47
N SER A 383 10.06 -22.39 0.25
CA SER A 383 9.61 -21.96 -1.06
C SER A 383 8.94 -20.59 -1.02
N SER A 384 9.15 -19.78 -2.04
CA SER A 384 8.38 -18.56 -2.31
C SER A 384 7.90 -18.55 -3.76
N ASN A 385 6.75 -17.94 -4.00
CA ASN A 385 6.14 -17.82 -5.32
C ASN A 385 5.32 -16.54 -5.39
N ASN A 386 5.81 -15.53 -6.13
CA ASN A 386 5.10 -14.29 -6.42
C ASN A 386 4.20 -14.53 -7.63
N TYR A 387 2.97 -14.96 -7.38
CA TYR A 387 2.11 -15.50 -8.43
C TYR A 387 1.14 -14.49 -9.01
N LEU A 388 0.88 -13.38 -8.31
CA LEU A 388 0.06 -12.28 -8.79
C LEU A 388 0.86 -10.98 -8.67
N SER A 389 0.84 -10.20 -9.74
CA SER A 389 1.29 -8.82 -9.83
C SER A 389 0.49 -8.16 -10.95
N LYS A 390 -0.38 -7.24 -10.57
CA LYS A 390 -1.20 -6.46 -11.49
C LYS A 390 -1.33 -5.03 -10.98
N GLY A 391 -1.72 -4.11 -11.85
CA GLY A 391 -1.92 -2.74 -11.44
C GLY A 391 -2.42 -1.83 -12.54
N LYS A 392 -2.68 -0.59 -12.13
CA LYS A 392 -3.14 0.51 -12.96
C LYS A 392 -2.30 1.75 -12.65
N ILE A 393 -1.84 2.44 -13.68
CA ILE A 393 -1.05 3.66 -13.55
C ILE A 393 -1.66 4.70 -14.45
N ILE A 394 -1.91 5.91 -13.94
CA ILE A 394 -2.45 7.04 -14.72
C ILE A 394 -1.51 8.23 -14.55
N TYR A 395 -1.22 8.91 -15.66
CA TYR A 395 -0.43 10.12 -15.72
C TYR A 395 -1.28 11.26 -16.27
N ASN A 396 -1.07 12.45 -15.74
CA ASN A 396 -1.66 13.68 -16.27
C ASN A 396 -0.56 14.66 -16.65
N LYS A 397 -0.83 15.46 -17.68
CA LYS A 397 0.03 16.57 -18.09
C LYS A 397 -0.13 17.73 -17.10
N GLY A 398 0.97 18.16 -16.51
CA GLY A 398 1.03 19.31 -15.61
C GLY A 398 1.03 20.64 -16.37
N LYS A 399 0.91 21.75 -15.62
CA LYS A 399 1.01 23.12 -16.16
C LYS A 399 2.41 23.43 -16.73
N ASP A 400 3.41 22.68 -16.29
CA ASP A 400 4.79 22.71 -16.77
C ASP A 400 4.98 21.98 -18.12
N GLY A 401 3.93 21.30 -18.63
CA GLY A 401 3.94 20.59 -19.90
C GLY A 401 4.44 19.15 -19.82
N TYR A 402 4.89 18.68 -18.64
CA TYR A 402 5.33 17.31 -18.43
C TYR A 402 4.20 16.43 -17.90
N TYR A 403 4.24 15.15 -18.25
CA TYR A 403 3.38 14.14 -17.66
C TYR A 403 3.97 13.70 -16.32
N ALA A 404 3.12 13.68 -15.29
CA ALA A 404 3.48 13.20 -13.97
C ALA A 404 2.47 12.15 -13.51
N LEU A 405 2.94 11.25 -12.65
CA LEU A 405 2.08 10.26 -12.01
C LEU A 405 0.93 10.95 -11.28
N ARG A 406 -0.30 10.54 -11.59
CA ARG A 406 -1.52 11.01 -10.95
C ARG A 406 -2.13 9.94 -10.04
N TYR A 407 -2.15 8.71 -10.52
CA TYR A 407 -2.70 7.56 -9.82
C TYR A 407 -1.80 6.34 -10.01
N TYR A 408 -1.63 5.58 -8.93
CA TYR A 408 -0.92 4.30 -8.94
C TYR A 408 -1.70 3.28 -8.12
N GLU A 409 -1.90 2.11 -8.72
CA GLU A 409 -2.40 0.91 -8.07
C GLU A 409 -1.45 -0.25 -8.36
N SER A 410 -1.17 -1.05 -7.34
CA SER A 410 -0.60 -2.39 -7.54
C SER A 410 -1.19 -3.38 -6.54
N GLU A 411 -1.43 -4.60 -7.00
CA GLU A 411 -1.79 -5.74 -6.17
C GLU A 411 -0.79 -6.86 -6.43
N ASN A 412 -0.05 -7.23 -5.39
CA ASN A 412 0.95 -8.29 -5.43
C ASN A 412 0.55 -9.41 -4.46
N ALA A 413 0.60 -10.67 -4.90
CA ALA A 413 0.38 -11.80 -4.03
C ALA A 413 1.52 -12.83 -4.10
N MET A 414 1.98 -13.21 -2.91
CA MET A 414 3.04 -14.18 -2.69
C MET A 414 2.53 -15.36 -1.87
N ARG A 415 3.01 -16.56 -2.21
CA ARG A 415 2.89 -17.75 -1.35
C ARG A 415 4.26 -18.10 -0.80
N VAL A 416 4.37 -18.15 0.52
CA VAL A 416 5.55 -18.66 1.24
C VAL A 416 5.20 -20.02 1.84
N GLY A 417 6.07 -21.00 1.65
CA GLY A 417 5.93 -22.36 2.17
C GLY A 417 7.17 -22.79 2.94
N ILE A 418 6.95 -23.44 4.08
CA ILE A 418 8.00 -24.06 4.88
C ILE A 418 7.59 -25.50 5.16
N ARG A 419 8.29 -26.43 4.52
CA ARG A 419 8.17 -27.87 4.74
C ARG A 419 9.50 -28.45 5.19
N ARG A 420 9.71 -28.55 6.51
CA ARG A 420 11.01 -28.96 7.08
C ARG A 420 10.84 -29.91 8.26
N PRO A 421 11.74 -30.89 8.42
CA PRO A 421 11.82 -31.64 9.66
C PRO A 421 12.40 -30.74 10.76
N LEU A 422 11.77 -30.72 11.93
CA LEU A 422 12.25 -30.03 13.12
C LEU A 422 12.62 -31.06 14.19
N LYS A 423 13.74 -30.84 14.87
CA LYS A 423 14.21 -31.70 15.95
C LYS A 423 14.80 -30.86 17.07
N ILE A 424 14.19 -30.94 18.24
CA ILE A 424 14.65 -30.30 19.47
C ILE A 424 15.24 -31.40 20.36
N ILE A 425 16.49 -31.22 20.78
CA ILE A 425 17.23 -32.23 21.54
C ILE A 425 17.71 -31.59 22.84
N GLU A 426 17.20 -32.07 23.97
CA GLU A 426 17.76 -31.71 25.28
C GLU A 426 19.08 -32.45 25.49
N LYS A 427 20.09 -31.72 25.95
CA LYS A 427 21.44 -32.20 26.17
C LYS A 427 21.95 -31.79 27.54
N ASN A 428 22.55 -32.72 28.26
CA ASN A 428 23.23 -32.45 29.52
C ASN A 428 24.58 -31.73 29.27
N LYS A 429 24.89 -30.71 30.07
CA LYS A 429 26.17 -29.97 30.02
C LYS A 429 27.32 -30.73 30.71
N ILE A 430 27.00 -31.59 31.68
CA ILE A 430 27.95 -32.24 32.61
C ILE A 430 28.52 -33.56 32.03
N VAL A 431 27.71 -34.38 31.36
CA VAL A 431 28.12 -35.71 30.88
C VAL A 431 28.89 -35.63 29.56
N LYS A 432 30.18 -36.00 29.56
CA LYS A 432 31.02 -36.10 28.36
C LYS A 432 30.74 -37.39 27.58
N GLY A 433 30.18 -37.24 26.38
CA GLY A 433 29.85 -38.35 25.46
C GLY A 433 28.49 -38.98 25.77
N ARG A 434 27.57 -38.94 24.80
CA ARG A 434 26.13 -39.31 24.95
C ARG A 434 25.33 -38.39 25.87
N ASN A 435 25.48 -37.08 25.69
CA ASN A 435 24.78 -36.09 26.51
C ASN A 435 23.29 -35.91 26.20
N LYS A 436 22.71 -36.62 25.23
CA LYS A 436 21.30 -36.47 24.86
C LYS A 436 20.39 -37.05 25.94
N GLN A 437 19.48 -36.25 26.47
CA GLN A 437 18.50 -36.66 27.47
C GLN A 437 17.13 -36.86 26.84
N ASN A 438 16.61 -35.83 26.20
CA ASN A 438 15.30 -35.84 25.58
C ASN A 438 15.30 -35.38 24.12
N GLU A 439 14.21 -35.67 23.41
CA GLU A 439 14.03 -35.37 22.00
C GLU A 439 12.57 -35.15 21.65
N LEU A 440 12.27 -34.01 21.05
CA LEU A 440 11.10 -33.80 20.21
C LEU A 440 11.55 -33.81 18.74
N SER A 441 10.87 -34.55 17.89
CA SER A 441 11.08 -34.50 16.44
C SER A 441 9.76 -34.62 15.70
N GLY A 442 9.65 -33.88 14.60
CA GLY A 442 8.46 -33.85 13.78
C GLY A 442 8.70 -33.17 12.44
N ASP A 443 7.64 -33.07 11.64
CA ASP A 443 7.65 -32.36 10.37
C ASP A 443 6.72 -31.15 10.43
N MET A 444 7.24 -29.99 10.06
CA MET A 444 6.48 -28.76 9.88
C MET A 444 6.06 -28.62 8.42
N ASP A 445 4.78 -28.33 8.13
CA ASP A 445 4.24 -27.96 6.81
C ASP A 445 3.37 -26.71 6.94
N PHE A 446 4.00 -25.55 6.79
CA PHE A 446 3.37 -24.24 6.92
C PHE A 446 3.29 -23.55 5.56
N VAL A 447 2.16 -22.94 5.25
CA VAL A 447 1.96 -22.19 4.01
C VAL A 447 1.17 -20.93 4.30
N ILE A 448 1.74 -19.78 3.97
CA ILE A 448 1.15 -18.46 4.14
C ILE A 448 1.01 -17.83 2.76
N ASN A 449 -0.19 -17.32 2.47
CA ASN A 449 -0.41 -16.43 1.35
C ASN A 449 -0.46 -15.00 1.88
N THR A 450 0.28 -14.11 1.25
CA THR A 450 0.27 -12.67 1.52
C THR A 450 -0.17 -11.96 0.27
N THR A 451 -1.14 -11.07 0.39
CA THR A 451 -1.53 -10.12 -0.66
C THR A 451 -1.27 -8.72 -0.12
N GLU A 452 -0.56 -7.91 -0.89
CA GLU A 452 -0.34 -6.49 -0.61
C GLU A 452 -0.91 -5.67 -1.76
N LYS A 453 -1.77 -4.71 -1.41
CA LYS A 453 -2.33 -3.75 -2.33
C LYS A 453 -1.84 -2.35 -1.96
N ASN A 454 -1.31 -1.63 -2.94
CA ASN A 454 -0.91 -0.23 -2.82
C ASN A 454 -1.82 0.62 -3.70
N GLU A 455 -2.35 1.70 -3.14
CA GLU A 455 -3.16 2.70 -3.82
C GLU A 455 -2.59 4.09 -3.50
N MET A 456 -2.27 4.88 -4.52
CA MET A 456 -1.70 6.21 -4.35
C MET A 456 -2.34 7.22 -5.30
N ILE A 457 -2.65 8.41 -4.78
CA ILE A 457 -3.03 9.58 -5.57
C ILE A 457 -2.01 10.69 -5.32
N VAL A 458 -1.52 11.30 -6.39
CA VAL A 458 -0.74 12.54 -6.33
C VAL A 458 -1.66 13.69 -6.71
N PHE A 459 -2.08 14.49 -5.73
CA PHE A 459 -3.03 15.58 -5.93
C PHE A 459 -2.39 16.78 -6.61
N GLU A 460 -1.16 17.08 -6.24
CA GLU A 460 -0.43 18.25 -6.71
C GLU A 460 1.04 17.88 -6.87
N SER A 461 1.68 18.41 -7.91
CA SER A 461 3.11 18.27 -8.16
C SER A 461 3.63 19.62 -8.63
N GLU A 462 4.59 20.17 -7.89
CA GLU A 462 5.24 21.44 -8.23
C GLU A 462 6.75 21.23 -8.39
N TYR A 463 7.34 21.92 -9.37
CA TYR A 463 8.79 21.98 -9.52
C TYR A 463 9.40 22.72 -8.32
N ILE A 464 10.53 22.21 -7.82
CA ILE A 464 11.30 22.87 -6.75
C ILE A 464 12.76 23.01 -7.15
N THR A 465 13.42 24.04 -6.62
CA THR A 465 14.86 24.24 -6.85
C THR A 465 15.70 23.32 -5.97
N GLN A 466 16.97 23.09 -6.34
CA GLN A 466 17.94 22.40 -5.49
C GLN A 466 18.08 23.06 -4.12
N ALA A 467 18.09 24.40 -4.05
CA ALA A 467 18.17 25.14 -2.79
C ALA A 467 16.95 24.90 -1.89
N THR A 468 15.74 24.85 -2.47
CA THR A 468 14.51 24.49 -1.74
C THR A 468 14.60 23.07 -1.20
N TYR A 469 15.07 22.13 -2.01
CA TYR A 469 15.23 20.74 -1.61
C TYR A 469 16.25 20.58 -0.49
N ASP A 470 17.45 21.18 -0.62
CA ASP A 470 18.53 21.08 0.35
C ASP A 470 18.17 21.75 1.68
N GLY A 471 17.51 22.92 1.62
CA GLY A 471 17.05 23.66 2.78
C GLY A 471 15.91 22.97 3.53
N PHE A 472 15.16 22.06 2.89
CA PHE A 472 14.12 21.30 3.56
C PHE A 472 14.73 20.22 4.48
N THR A 473 14.41 20.29 5.76
CA THR A 473 14.77 19.28 6.75
C THR A 473 13.57 18.39 7.02
N GLU A 474 13.75 17.09 6.79
CA GLU A 474 12.70 16.08 6.96
C GLU A 474 12.25 16.00 8.43
N ASN A 475 10.94 16.09 8.68
CA ASN A 475 10.35 15.96 10.00
C ASN A 475 9.42 14.74 10.09
N ASN A 476 9.95 13.62 10.57
CA ASN A 476 9.20 12.37 10.74
C ASN A 476 8.59 12.21 12.15
N ALA A 477 8.18 13.30 12.80
CA ALA A 477 7.58 13.25 14.14
C ALA A 477 6.14 12.70 14.15
N VAL A 478 5.47 12.60 13.00
CA VAL A 478 4.09 12.12 12.93
C VAL A 478 4.02 10.61 13.17
N SER A 479 3.31 10.24 14.24
CA SER A 479 2.95 8.85 14.53
C SER A 479 1.69 8.47 13.76
N PRO A 480 1.61 7.23 13.24
CA PRO A 480 0.34 6.70 12.76
C PRO A 480 -0.64 6.53 13.93
N THR A 481 -1.84 7.09 13.80
CA THR A 481 -2.93 6.87 14.75
C THR A 481 -3.50 5.46 14.54
N TYR A 482 -3.43 4.63 15.59
CA TYR A 482 -4.10 3.33 15.59
C TYR A 482 -5.61 3.52 15.74
N MET A 483 -6.38 2.93 14.82
CA MET A 483 -7.84 2.95 14.86
C MET A 483 -8.36 1.51 14.90
N PRO A 484 -8.99 1.07 16.00
CA PRO A 484 -9.59 -0.27 16.08
C PRO A 484 -10.84 -0.39 15.20
N LYS A 485 -11.44 0.73 14.79
CA LYS A 485 -12.54 0.83 13.83
C LYS A 485 -12.30 2.03 12.94
N TYR A 486 -12.70 1.97 11.67
CA TYR A 486 -12.58 3.13 10.78
C TYR A 486 -13.43 4.31 11.27
N ASP A 487 -12.81 5.49 11.34
CA ASP A 487 -13.44 6.75 11.67
C ASP A 487 -13.46 7.65 10.43
N PRO A 488 -14.64 7.90 9.82
CA PRO A 488 -14.73 8.74 8.62
C PRO A 488 -14.36 10.22 8.89
N THR A 489 -14.44 10.68 10.13
CA THR A 489 -14.08 12.06 10.50
C THR A 489 -12.56 12.25 10.63
N PHE A 490 -11.80 11.15 10.75
CA PHE A 490 -10.35 11.22 10.90
C PHE A 490 -9.69 11.96 9.74
N TRP A 491 -10.20 11.85 8.51
CA TRP A 491 -9.60 12.49 7.35
C TRP A 491 -10.19 13.87 7.00
N GLU A 492 -11.04 14.45 7.85
CA GLU A 492 -11.57 15.79 7.63
C GLU A 492 -10.45 16.82 7.39
N GLY A 493 -10.65 17.64 6.35
CA GLY A 493 -9.68 18.64 5.89
C GLY A 493 -8.57 18.12 4.96
N TYR A 494 -8.54 16.81 4.68
CA TYR A 494 -7.56 16.21 3.75
C TYR A 494 -8.25 15.54 2.56
N ALA A 495 -7.72 15.77 1.37
CA ALA A 495 -8.08 14.98 0.20
C ALA A 495 -7.50 13.55 0.35
N ILE A 496 -8.35 12.55 0.24
CA ILE A 496 -8.00 11.13 0.31
C ILE A 496 -8.72 10.35 -0.79
N MET A 497 -8.29 9.10 -1.02
CA MET A 497 -9.09 8.17 -1.79
C MET A 497 -10.20 7.59 -0.92
N GLU A 498 -11.43 7.59 -1.41
CA GLU A 498 -12.58 7.04 -0.69
C GLU A 498 -12.33 5.57 -0.29
N PRO A 499 -12.42 5.21 1.00
CA PRO A 499 -12.23 3.84 1.43
C PRO A 499 -13.31 2.92 0.84
N ASN A 500 -12.93 1.68 0.57
CA ASN A 500 -13.87 0.65 0.18
C ASN A 500 -14.65 0.12 1.39
N THR A 501 -15.63 -0.75 1.14
CA THR A 501 -16.47 -1.36 2.16
C THR A 501 -15.65 -2.12 3.21
N ALA A 502 -14.61 -2.86 2.79
CA ALA A 502 -13.78 -3.63 3.72
C ALA A 502 -13.07 -2.77 4.77
N ILE A 503 -12.67 -1.54 4.42
CA ILE A 503 -12.09 -0.57 5.35
C ILE A 503 -13.19 0.09 6.19
N LYS A 504 -14.29 0.53 5.56
CA LYS A 504 -15.42 1.19 6.24
C LYS A 504 -16.04 0.30 7.34
N GLU A 505 -16.12 -1.00 7.08
CA GLU A 505 -16.69 -1.99 8.00
C GLU A 505 -15.66 -2.60 8.96
N PHE A 506 -14.37 -2.28 8.80
CA PHE A 506 -13.32 -2.85 9.64
C PHE A 506 -13.56 -2.52 11.12
N THR A 507 -13.59 -3.56 11.95
CA THR A 507 -13.65 -3.46 13.42
C THR A 507 -12.76 -4.56 14.02
N ALA A 508 -11.83 -4.19 14.90
CA ALA A 508 -10.97 -5.09 15.64
C ALA A 508 -11.77 -5.89 16.68
N THR A 509 -11.42 -7.15 16.89
CA THR A 509 -12.15 -8.04 17.80
C THR A 509 -12.07 -7.58 19.26
N SER A 510 -11.00 -6.87 19.63
CA SER A 510 -10.76 -6.34 20.98
C SER A 510 -11.10 -4.85 21.12
N ALA A 511 -12.19 -4.39 20.51
CA ALA A 511 -12.59 -2.97 20.53
C ALA A 511 -13.30 -2.50 21.82
N GLU A 512 -13.21 -3.28 22.91
CA GLU A 512 -13.67 -2.90 24.27
C GLU A 512 -12.51 -2.48 25.18
#